data_AF-F8AMB5-F1
#
_entry.id   AF-F8AMB5-F1
#
_cell.length_a   1.000
_cell.length_b   1.000
_cell.length_c   1.000
_cell.angle_alpha   90.00
_cell.angle_beta   90.00
_cell.angle_gamma   90.00
#
_symmetry.space_group_name_H-M   'P 1'
#
loop_
_entity.id
_entity.type
_entity.pdbx_description
1 polymer ?
#
loop_
_entity_poly.entity_id
_entity_poly.type
_entity_poly.pdbx_seq_one_letter_code
_entity_poly.pdbx_strand_id
1 'polypeptide(L)'
;MDLEGKTAIIHTIGGILFGLLANYIYTAGLGTLSGIVTLLFLFVGLIITGHITAMIVGKGSLSQKQWLGSGGVSYFFTSVVFWVLVYNGVLL
;
A
#
# COMPACT_ATOMS: atom_id res chain seq x y z
N MET A 1 11.27 2.26 19.07
CA MET A 1 11.14 1.79 17.69
C MET A 1 11.95 2.69 16.80
N ASP A 2 12.80 2.10 15.96
CA ASP A 2 13.64 2.80 15.00
C ASP A 2 12.82 3.40 13.85
N LEU A 3 13.49 4.16 12.99
CA LEU A 3 12.84 4.86 11.88
C LEU A 3 12.25 3.89 10.86
N GLU A 4 12.94 2.78 10.60
CA GLU A 4 12.50 1.75 9.63
C GLU A 4 11.26 1.03 10.14
N GLY A 5 11.20 0.66 11.43
CA GLY A 5 10.01 0.07 12.03
C GLY A 5 8.81 1.01 12.02
N LYS A 6 8.99 2.30 12.33
CA LYS A 6 7.92 3.31 12.19
C LYS A 6 7.42 3.40 10.74
N THR A 7 8.34 3.42 9.79
CA THR A 7 8.05 3.51 8.35
C THR A 7 7.26 2.29 7.88
N ALA A 8 7.70 1.09 8.25
CA ALA A 8 7.03 -0.16 7.92
C ALA A 8 5.61 -0.22 8.50
N ILE A 9 5.38 0.27 9.73
CA ILE A 9 4.04 0.29 10.32
C ILE A 9 3.09 1.23 9.55
N ILE A 10 3.52 2.44 9.24
CA ILE A 10 2.69 3.40 8.51
C ILE A 10 2.34 2.84 7.12
N HIS A 11 3.31 2.24 6.44
CA HIS A 11 3.12 1.61 5.14
C HIS A 11 2.26 0.35 5.21
N THR A 12 2.38 -0.44 6.28
CA THR A 12 1.51 -1.58 6.55
C THR A 12 0.05 -1.15 6.67
N ILE A 13 -0.22 -0.09 7.46
CA ILE A 13 -1.56 0.47 7.64
C ILE A 13 -2.11 0.99 6.30
N GLY A 14 -1.31 1.77 5.57
CA GLY A 14 -1.69 2.25 4.25
C GLY A 14 -2.00 1.10 3.29
N GLY A 15 -1.17 0.06 3.30
CA GLY A 15 -1.37 -1.12 2.45
C GLY A 15 -2.64 -1.89 2.80
N ILE A 16 -2.97 -2.04 4.08
CA ILE A 16 -4.25 -2.63 4.50
C ILE A 16 -5.43 -1.83 3.93
N LEU A 17 -5.43 -0.51 4.11
CA LEU A 17 -6.51 0.36 3.63
C LEU A 17 -6.68 0.29 2.10
N PHE A 18 -5.58 0.42 1.36
CA PHE A 18 -5.60 0.36 -0.10
C PHE A 18 -5.89 -1.06 -0.62
N GLY A 19 -5.46 -2.11 0.09
CA GLY A 19 -5.78 -3.51 -0.24
C GLY A 19 -7.28 -3.80 -0.11
N LEU A 20 -7.92 -3.31 0.95
CA LEU A 20 -9.38 -3.39 1.12
C LEU A 20 -10.11 -2.68 -0.03
N LEU A 21 -9.60 -1.53 -0.46
CA LEU A 21 -10.19 -0.74 -1.56
C LEU A 21 -9.90 -1.30 -2.95
N ALA A 22 -8.80 -2.04 -3.11
CA ALA A 22 -8.34 -2.56 -4.40
C ALA A 22 -9.38 -3.48 -5.06
N ASN A 23 -10.17 -4.21 -4.27
CA ASN A 23 -11.21 -5.07 -4.82
C ASN A 23 -12.26 -4.27 -5.61
N TYR A 24 -12.70 -3.11 -5.11
CA TYR A 24 -13.66 -2.24 -5.82
C TYR A 24 -13.14 -1.79 -7.18
N ILE A 25 -11.85 -1.48 -7.26
CA ILE A 25 -11.19 -1.08 -8.51
C ILE A 25 -11.10 -2.27 -9.47
N TYR A 26 -10.71 -3.44 -8.95
CA TYR A 26 -10.57 -4.65 -9.75
C TYR A 26 -11.91 -5.12 -10.34
N THR A 27 -12.98 -5.06 -9.55
CA THR A 27 -14.32 -5.50 -9.95
C THR A 27 -15.12 -4.44 -10.71
N ALA A 28 -14.54 -3.28 -11.01
CA ALA A 28 -15.22 -2.19 -11.74
C ALA A 28 -15.57 -2.51 -13.21
N GLY A 29 -15.30 -3.72 -13.70
CA GLY A 29 -15.72 -4.17 -15.04
C GLY A 29 -14.79 -3.77 -16.19
N LEU A 30 -13.49 -3.56 -15.92
CA LEU A 30 -12.49 -3.17 -16.93
C LEU A 30 -11.92 -4.35 -17.74
N GLY A 31 -12.46 -5.56 -17.56
CA GLY A 31 -12.03 -6.77 -18.26
C GLY A 31 -10.57 -7.10 -18.00
N THR A 32 -9.79 -7.32 -19.06
CA THR A 32 -8.36 -7.67 -18.96
C THR A 32 -7.50 -6.55 -18.34
N LEU A 33 -7.99 -5.30 -18.36
CA LEU A 33 -7.28 -4.16 -17.79
C LEU A 33 -7.48 -4.02 -16.28
N SER A 34 -8.43 -4.75 -15.67
CA SER A 34 -8.71 -4.66 -14.22
C SER A 34 -7.45 -4.84 -13.36
N GLY A 35 -6.60 -5.82 -13.69
CA GLY A 35 -5.35 -6.05 -12.95
C GLY A 35 -4.37 -4.88 -13.06
N ILE A 36 -4.21 -4.31 -14.26
CA ILE A 36 -3.30 -3.19 -14.51
C ILE A 36 -3.78 -1.93 -13.76
N VAL A 37 -5.06 -1.63 -13.85
CA VAL A 37 -5.63 -0.45 -13.17
C VAL A 37 -5.58 -0.60 -11.65
N THR A 38 -5.78 -1.81 -11.13
CA THR A 38 -5.62 -2.09 -9.70
C THR A 38 -4.17 -1.90 -9.24
N LEU A 39 -3.19 -2.35 -10.03
CA LEU A 39 -1.78 -2.11 -9.74
C LEU A 39 -1.42 -0.62 -9.76
N LEU A 40 -1.92 0.14 -10.73
CA LEU A 40 -1.74 1.60 -10.78
C LEU A 40 -2.36 2.29 -9.56
N PHE A 41 -3.57 1.88 -9.17
CA PHE A 41 -4.22 2.37 -7.96
C PHE A 41 -3.38 2.10 -6.70
N LEU A 42 -2.87 0.87 -6.53
CA LEU A 42 -2.00 0.52 -5.41
C LEU A 42 -0.70 1.33 -5.43
N PHE A 43 -0.13 1.59 -6.61
CA PHE A 43 1.07 2.43 -6.75
C PHE A 43 0.82 3.88 -6.33
N VAL A 44 -0.32 4.46 -6.71
CA VAL A 44 -0.74 5.79 -6.23
C VAL A 44 -0.90 5.80 -4.71
N GLY A 45 -1.51 4.76 -4.14
CA GLY A 45 -1.64 4.62 -2.68
C GLY A 45 -0.30 4.51 -1.95
N LEU A 46 0.71 3.85 -2.55
CA LEU A 46 2.07 3.83 -2.02
C LEU A 46 2.65 5.24 -1.96
N ILE A 47 2.51 6.02 -3.03
CA ILE A 47 3.02 7.40 -3.09
C ILE A 47 2.34 8.24 -2.00
N ILE A 48 1.01 8.15 -1.86
CA ILE A 48 0.26 8.87 -0.82
C ILE A 48 0.76 8.49 0.57
N THR A 49 0.86 7.19 0.85
CA THR A 49 1.34 6.67 2.15
C THR A 49 2.77 7.11 2.43
N GLY A 50 3.61 7.18 1.40
CA GLY A 50 4.96 7.67 1.50
C GLY A 50 5.07 9.14 1.86
N HIS A 51 4.22 9.99 1.26
CA HIS A 51 4.14 11.41 1.62
C HIS A 51 3.65 11.59 3.07
N ILE A 52 2.64 10.82 3.49
CA ILE A 52 2.16 10.81 4.88
C ILE A 52 3.29 10.41 5.82
N THR A 53 4.02 9.35 5.50
CA THR A 53 5.18 8.91 6.29
C THR A 53 6.20 10.03 6.42
N ALA A 54 6.59 10.68 5.32
CA ALA A 54 7.55 11.78 5.33
C ALA A 54 7.07 13.01 6.16
N MET A 55 5.77 13.27 6.21
CA MET A 55 5.20 14.30 7.08
C MET A 55 5.29 13.92 8.57
N ILE A 56 5.06 12.65 8.91
CA ILE A 56 5.07 12.16 10.29
C ILE A 56 6.50 12.04 10.84
N VAL A 57 7.41 11.44 10.06
CA VAL A 57 8.78 11.14 10.54
C VAL A 57 9.78 12.24 10.22
N GLY A 58 9.41 13.22 9.39
CA GLY A 58 10.26 14.31 8.90
C GLY A 58 10.82 14.05 7.49
N LYS A 59 10.74 15.06 6.62
CA LYS A 59 11.10 14.96 5.20
C LYS A 59 12.58 14.67 4.94
N GLY A 60 13.47 14.98 5.90
CA GLY A 60 14.91 14.72 5.80
C GLY A 60 15.36 13.42 6.48
N SER A 61 14.44 12.71 7.14
CA SER A 61 14.79 11.59 8.00
C SER A 61 14.95 10.28 7.23
N LEU A 62 14.23 10.14 6.10
CA LEU A 62 14.16 8.89 5.33
C LEU A 62 14.98 8.98 4.04
N SER A 63 15.92 8.07 3.89
CA SER A 63 16.54 7.83 2.58
C SER A 63 15.59 7.10 1.64
N GLN A 64 15.79 7.25 0.32
CA GLN A 64 15.01 6.52 -0.70
C GLN A 64 15.09 5.00 -0.50
N LYS A 65 16.26 4.49 -0.09
CA LYS A 65 16.45 3.06 0.21
C LYS A 65 15.57 2.60 1.36
N GLN A 66 15.50 3.37 2.44
CA GLN A 66 14.66 3.04 3.59
C GLN A 66 13.18 3.15 3.25
N TRP A 67 12.80 4.17 2.48
CA TRP A 67 11.43 4.36 2.01
C TRP A 67 10.95 3.17 1.15
N LEU A 68 11.71 2.78 0.13
CA LEU A 68 11.35 1.63 -0.73
C LEU A 68 11.49 0.29 -0.02
N GLY A 69 12.58 0.09 0.73
CA GLY A 69 12.93 -1.20 1.32
C GLY A 69 12.04 -1.57 2.50
N SER A 70 11.81 -0.65 3.44
CA SER A 70 10.97 -0.92 4.62
C SER A 70 9.50 -0.57 4.36
N GLY A 71 9.24 0.53 3.66
CA GLY A 71 7.89 1.02 3.37
C GLY A 71 7.25 0.32 2.18
N GLY A 72 7.91 0.37 1.02
CA GLY A 72 7.37 -0.20 -0.23
C GLY A 72 7.05 -1.69 -0.12
N VAL A 73 7.96 -2.49 0.44
CA VAL A 73 7.76 -3.94 0.61
C VAL A 73 6.59 -4.25 1.54
N SER A 74 6.55 -3.61 2.72
CA SER A 74 5.46 -3.84 3.69
C SER A 74 4.10 -3.40 3.14
N TYR A 75 4.05 -2.26 2.45
CA TYR A 75 2.84 -1.76 1.79
C TYR A 75 2.30 -2.75 0.75
N PHE A 76 3.11 -3.19 -0.21
CA PHE A 76 2.62 -4.07 -1.27
C PHE A 76 2.24 -5.44 -0.74
N PHE A 77 3.03 -5.99 0.19
CA PHE A 77 2.72 -7.26 0.81
C PHE A 77 1.34 -7.23 1.48
N THR A 78 1.08 -6.24 2.35
CA THR A 78 -0.21 -6.16 3.05
C THR A 78 -1.35 -5.79 2.10
N SER A 79 -1.12 -4.92 1.12
CA SER A 79 -2.12 -4.58 0.10
C SER A 79 -2.61 -5.80 -0.65
N VAL A 80 -1.69 -6.66 -1.13
CA VAL A 80 -2.04 -7.87 -1.88
C VAL A 80 -2.75 -8.87 -0.99
N VAL A 81 -2.27 -9.09 0.25
CA VAL A 81 -2.92 -10.01 1.19
C VAL A 81 -4.37 -9.59 1.45
N PHE A 82 -4.61 -8.33 1.82
CA PHE A 82 -5.95 -7.86 2.11
C PHE A 82 -6.85 -7.81 0.88
N TRP A 83 -6.30 -7.46 -0.30
CA TRP A 83 -7.05 -7.53 -1.53
C TRP A 83 -7.51 -8.97 -1.86
N VAL A 84 -6.61 -9.96 -1.75
CA VAL A 84 -6.94 -11.37 -1.98
C VAL A 84 -7.99 -11.85 -0.97
N LEU A 85 -7.87 -11.48 0.30
CA LEU A 85 -8.86 -11.85 1.32
C LEU A 85 -10.26 -11.29 0.99
N VAL A 86 -10.35 -10.03 0.56
CA VAL A 86 -11.63 -9.43 0.15
C VAL A 86 -12.16 -10.06 -1.14
N TYR A 87 -11.31 -10.28 -2.14
CA TYR A 87 -11.72 -10.92 -3.40
C TYR A 87 -12.32 -12.32 -3.18
N ASN A 88 -11.82 -13.06 -2.18
CA ASN A 88 -12.31 -14.39 -1.82
C ASN A 88 -13.44 -14.37 -0.78
N GLY A 89 -13.96 -13.19 -0.38
CA GLY A 89 -15.04 -13.07 0.59
C GLY A 89 -14.68 -13.52 2.01
N VAL A 90 -13.39 -13.53 2.36
CA VAL A 90 -12.92 -13.87 3.73
C VAL A 90 -13.09 -12.66 4.66
N LEU A 91 -12.94 -11.46 4.12
CA LEU A 91 -13.13 -10.18 4.80
C LEU A 91 -14.12 -9.36 3.99
N LEU A 92 -15.09 -8.73 4.67
CA LEU A 92 -16.14 -7.85 4.12
C LEU A 92 -16.81 -8.37 2.84
#